data_AF-A0A0V8I4C0-F1
#
_entry.id   AF-A0A0V8I4C0-F1
#
_cell.length_a   1.000
_cell.length_b   1.000
_cell.length_c   1.000
_cell.angle_alpha   90.00
_cell.angle_beta   90.00
_cell.angle_gamma   90.00
#
_symmetry.space_group_name_H-M   'P 1'
#
loop_
_entity.id
_entity.type
_entity.pdbx_description
1 polymer ?
#
loop_
_entity_poly.entity_id
_entity_poly.type
_entity_poly.pdbx_seq_one_letter_code
_entity_poly.pdbx_strand_id
1 'polypeptide(L)'
;MAAVMEGLAQGFVQGAWALLLCGPVLVASVAATVFVVRRRNLGAPGVGMSDGGGQRSDQLFWDVFLGSCVAVPALLIPTLLSPWTGLFLAGAGAAAGVAAYRATPKYLAGRARLRSGLEREAAHRTARERHDALVARWRQYELDPASSIDYPALTDVRFPETSALIKALRAAEQLRTDPGEPDIGRPGGLQQDYPDAVTHLAASLAAAERAAGIPAAGTQAPG
;
A
#
# COMPACT_ATOMS: atom_id res chain seq x y z
N MET A 1 4.25 64.49 -12.42
CA MET A 1 3.77 63.18 -12.93
C MET A 1 4.89 62.16 -13.09
N ALA A 2 6.05 62.50 -13.68
CA ALA A 2 7.16 61.55 -13.88
C ALA A 2 7.65 60.86 -12.59
N ALA A 3 7.93 61.61 -11.51
CA ALA A 3 8.37 61.03 -10.24
C ALA A 3 7.34 60.09 -9.56
N VAL A 4 6.04 60.34 -9.79
CA VAL A 4 4.95 59.47 -9.29
C VAL A 4 4.88 58.18 -10.11
N MET A 5 5.08 58.27 -11.43
CA MET A 5 5.13 57.11 -12.33
C MET A 5 6.37 56.23 -12.07
N GLU A 6 7.49 56.86 -11.73
CA GLU A 6 8.76 56.17 -11.46
C GLU A 6 8.72 55.42 -10.12
N GLY A 7 8.11 56.02 -9.08
CA GLY A 7 7.84 55.34 -7.81
C GLY A 7 6.84 54.18 -7.95
N LEU A 8 5.83 54.31 -8.81
CA LEU A 8 4.92 53.21 -9.15
C LEU A 8 5.66 52.08 -9.89
N ALA A 9 6.50 52.40 -10.87
CA ALA A 9 7.26 51.42 -11.64
C ALA A 9 8.25 50.64 -10.76
N GLN A 10 8.95 51.32 -9.84
CA GLN A 10 9.86 50.68 -8.88
C GLN A 10 9.11 49.77 -7.89
N GLY A 11 7.94 50.19 -7.40
CA GLY A 11 7.07 49.37 -6.55
C GLY A 11 6.55 48.12 -7.26
N PHE A 12 6.22 48.22 -8.55
CA PHE A 12 5.84 47.07 -9.38
C PHE A 12 7.00 46.08 -9.58
N VAL A 13 8.20 46.59 -9.88
CA VAL A 13 9.39 45.75 -10.09
C VAL A 13 9.79 45.04 -8.81
N GLN A 14 9.82 45.73 -7.66
CA GLN A 14 10.10 45.10 -6.36
C GLN A 14 9.02 44.09 -5.96
N GLY A 15 7.74 44.40 -6.20
CA GLY A 15 6.64 43.47 -5.97
C GLY A 15 6.74 42.20 -6.83
N ALA A 16 7.20 42.32 -8.07
CA ALA A 16 7.41 41.18 -8.98
C ALA A 16 8.55 40.25 -8.51
N TRP A 17 9.67 40.81 -8.04
CA TRP A 17 10.77 40.03 -7.47
C TRP A 17 10.34 39.31 -6.18
N ALA A 18 9.55 39.95 -5.33
CA ALA A 18 9.02 39.34 -4.12
C ALA A 18 8.05 38.18 -4.42
N LEU A 19 7.20 38.32 -5.45
CA LEU A 19 6.32 37.24 -5.92
C LEU A 19 7.10 36.03 -6.46
N LEU A 20 8.15 36.29 -7.23
CA LEU A 20 9.00 35.23 -7.81
C LEU A 20 9.73 34.41 -6.75
N LEU A 21 10.24 35.04 -5.69
CA LEU A 21 11.01 34.37 -4.65
C LEU A 21 10.13 33.75 -3.55
N CYS A 22 9.10 34.45 -3.08
CA CYS A 22 8.28 34.00 -1.97
C CYS A 22 7.08 33.13 -2.39
N GLY A 23 6.56 33.33 -3.61
CA GLY A 23 5.41 32.58 -4.14
C GLY A 23 5.61 31.07 -4.16
N PRO A 24 6.71 30.53 -4.74
CA PRO A 24 6.95 29.08 -4.79
C PRO A 24 7.14 28.48 -3.39
N VAL A 25 7.84 29.19 -2.50
CA VAL A 25 8.09 28.76 -1.12
C VAL A 25 6.79 28.64 -0.33
N LEU A 26 5.92 29.65 -0.45
CA LEU A 26 4.60 29.67 0.16
C LEU A 26 3.71 28.55 -0.40
N VAL A 27 3.65 28.40 -1.72
CA VAL A 27 2.86 27.36 -2.39
C VAL A 27 3.33 25.97 -1.96
N ALA A 28 4.64 25.72 -1.93
CA ALA A 28 5.20 24.44 -1.50
C ALA A 28 4.93 24.17 -0.01
N SER A 29 5.09 25.17 0.85
CA SER A 29 4.82 25.06 2.29
C SER A 29 3.34 24.76 2.59
N VAL A 30 2.42 25.50 1.98
CA VAL A 30 0.97 25.28 2.14
C VAL A 30 0.55 23.92 1.58
N ALA A 31 1.03 23.56 0.39
CA ALA A 31 0.73 22.27 -0.22
C ALA A 31 1.26 21.10 0.60
N ALA A 32 2.50 21.19 1.13
CA ALA A 32 3.09 20.17 1.98
C ALA A 32 2.31 19.99 3.29
N THR A 33 1.94 21.10 3.95
CA THR A 33 1.18 21.07 5.21
C THR A 33 -0.18 20.42 5.03
N VAL A 34 -0.94 20.84 4.00
CA VAL A 34 -2.25 20.26 3.68
C VAL A 34 -2.13 18.78 3.31
N PHE A 35 -1.10 18.41 2.54
CA PHE A 35 -0.85 17.03 2.16
C PHE A 35 -0.56 16.13 3.38
N VAL A 36 0.28 16.58 4.32
CA VAL A 36 0.65 15.82 5.53
C VAL A 36 -0.56 15.63 6.43
N VAL A 37 -1.29 16.71 6.76
CA VAL A 37 -2.50 16.66 7.60
C VAL A 37 -3.54 15.71 6.99
N ARG A 38 -3.78 15.83 5.68
CA ARG A 38 -4.81 15.05 4.99
C ARG A 38 -4.42 13.59 4.80
N ARG A 39 -3.15 13.30 4.52
CA ARG A 39 -2.61 11.93 4.46
C ARG A 39 -2.82 11.20 5.77
N ARG A 40 -2.64 11.89 6.90
CA ARG A 40 -2.79 11.29 8.22
C ARG A 40 -4.26 11.11 8.61
N ASN A 41 -5.13 12.06 8.27
CA ASN A 41 -6.58 11.92 8.44
C ASN A 41 -7.17 10.76 7.63
N LEU A 42 -6.71 10.53 6.41
CA LEU A 42 -7.16 9.42 5.56
C LEU A 42 -6.50 8.07 5.91
N GLY A 43 -5.35 8.08 6.58
CA GLY A 43 -4.53 6.89 6.85
C GLY A 43 -4.93 6.05 8.06
N ALA A 44 -6.16 6.15 8.60
CA ALA A 44 -6.54 5.40 9.80
C ALA A 44 -7.97 4.83 9.79
N PRO A 45 -8.15 3.61 9.27
CA PRO A 45 -9.15 2.69 9.78
C PRO A 45 -8.44 1.49 10.43
N GLY A 46 -8.34 1.50 11.76
CA GLY A 46 -8.16 0.29 12.57
C GLY A 46 -6.74 -0.16 12.91
N VAL A 47 -6.14 0.41 13.97
CA VAL A 47 -5.34 -0.35 14.97
C VAL A 47 -5.46 0.37 16.32
N GLY A 48 -6.11 -0.28 17.30
CA GLY A 48 -5.81 -0.19 18.74
C GLY A 48 -5.97 1.14 19.51
N MET A 49 -7.11 1.27 20.18
CA MET A 49 -7.31 1.62 21.60
C MET A 49 -6.38 2.66 22.30
N SER A 50 -6.96 3.84 22.52
CA SER A 50 -6.77 4.83 23.61
C SER A 50 -5.41 5.48 23.95
N ASP A 51 -4.24 5.04 23.47
CA ASP A 51 -2.96 5.70 23.84
C ASP A 51 -2.40 6.64 22.75
N GLY A 52 -2.86 6.50 21.50
CA GLY A 52 -2.33 7.26 20.35
C GLY A 52 -3.01 8.61 20.06
N GLY A 53 -4.08 8.96 20.78
CA GLY A 53 -4.86 10.18 20.51
C GLY A 53 -4.08 11.47 20.78
N GLY A 54 -3.39 11.52 21.93
CA GLY A 54 -2.55 12.66 22.32
C GLY A 54 -1.36 12.86 21.38
N GLN A 55 -0.66 11.78 21.04
CA GLN A 55 0.52 11.85 20.16
C GLN A 55 0.16 12.22 18.71
N ARG A 56 -1.02 11.82 18.23
CA ARG A 56 -1.53 12.26 16.92
C ARG A 56 -1.91 13.74 16.93
N SER A 57 -2.53 14.23 18.01
CA SER A 57 -2.88 15.64 18.18
C SER A 57 -1.63 16.53 18.25
N ASP A 58 -0.64 16.11 19.04
CA ASP A 58 0.64 16.81 19.19
C ASP A 58 1.41 16.88 17.86
N GLN A 59 1.47 15.78 17.11
CA GLN A 59 2.12 15.78 15.81
C GLN A 59 1.39 16.64 14.77
N LEU A 60 0.05 16.65 14.77
CA LEU A 60 -0.72 17.56 13.92
C LEU A 60 -0.50 19.02 14.31
N PHE A 61 -0.40 19.31 15.61
CA PHE A 61 -0.03 20.63 16.11
C PHE A 61 1.35 21.03 15.62
N TRP A 62 2.37 20.18 15.77
CA TRP A 62 3.73 20.46 15.28
C TRP A 62 3.79 20.65 13.77
N ASP A 63 3.06 19.87 12.98
CA ASP A 63 3.02 20.01 11.51
C ASP A 63 2.31 21.31 11.08
N VAL A 64 1.19 21.66 11.72
CA VAL A 64 0.46 22.91 11.47
C VAL A 64 1.28 24.11 11.92
N PHE A 65 1.93 24.00 13.07
CA PHE A 65 2.79 25.03 13.63
C PHE A 65 4.02 25.25 12.75
N LEU A 66 4.72 24.19 12.34
CA LEU A 66 5.88 24.26 11.46
C LEU A 66 5.50 24.83 10.09
N GLY A 67 4.36 24.40 9.53
CA GLY A 67 3.81 24.94 8.28
C GLY A 67 3.47 26.43 8.40
N SER A 68 2.83 26.83 9.51
CA SER A 68 2.48 28.22 9.81
C SER A 68 3.73 29.09 9.99
N CYS A 69 4.76 28.60 10.68
CA CYS A 69 6.04 29.30 10.86
C CYS A 69 6.74 29.62 9.53
N VAL A 70 6.49 28.87 8.46
CA VAL A 70 7.06 29.13 7.13
C VAL A 70 6.10 29.94 6.25
N ALA A 71 4.81 29.62 6.29
CA ALA A 71 3.79 30.27 5.47
C ALA A 71 3.51 31.72 5.88
N VAL A 72 3.49 32.00 7.19
CA VAL A 72 3.17 33.33 7.73
C VAL A 72 4.24 34.36 7.37
N PRO A 73 5.55 34.12 7.55
CA PRO A 73 6.58 35.05 7.09
C PRO A 73 6.63 35.19 5.57
N ALA A 74 6.43 34.10 4.82
CA ALA A 74 6.40 34.13 3.36
C ALA A 74 5.21 34.94 2.79
N LEU A 75 4.12 35.08 3.56
CA LEU A 75 2.99 35.99 3.27
C LEU A 75 3.26 37.42 3.77
N LEU A 76 3.76 37.58 4.99
CA LEU A 76 3.87 38.87 5.66
C LEU A 76 5.01 39.74 5.14
N ILE A 77 6.16 39.15 4.80
CA ILE A 77 7.29 39.93 4.30
C ILE A 77 6.93 40.63 2.97
N PRO A 78 6.36 39.94 1.96
CA PRO A 78 6.05 40.58 0.67
C PRO A 78 4.82 41.51 0.70
N THR A 79 3.84 41.24 1.56
CA THR A 79 2.64 42.09 1.74
C THR A 79 2.99 43.47 2.29
N LEU A 80 3.99 43.55 3.18
CA LEU A 80 4.45 44.82 3.75
C LEU A 80 5.24 45.67 2.74
N LEU A 81 5.85 45.05 1.72
CA LEU A 81 6.56 45.77 0.65
C LEU A 81 5.62 46.28 -0.45
N SER A 82 4.54 45.56 -0.75
CA SER A 82 3.58 45.95 -1.79
C SER A 82 2.17 45.41 -1.49
N PRO A 83 1.15 46.28 -1.39
CA PRO A 83 -0.23 45.87 -1.09
C PRO A 83 -0.82 44.88 -2.11
N TRP A 84 -0.40 44.98 -3.38
CA TRP A 84 -0.89 44.11 -4.46
C TRP A 84 -0.29 42.70 -4.40
N THR A 85 0.97 42.57 -3.95
CA THR A 85 1.65 41.28 -3.78
C THR A 85 0.93 40.39 -2.77
N GLY A 86 0.32 40.97 -1.75
CA GLY A 86 -0.49 40.24 -0.77
C GLY A 86 -1.70 39.53 -1.34
N LEU A 87 -2.45 40.22 -2.20
CA LEU A 87 -3.63 39.65 -2.85
C LEU A 87 -3.27 38.43 -3.71
N PHE A 88 -2.18 38.53 -4.48
CA PHE A 88 -1.71 37.42 -5.31
C PHE A 88 -1.19 36.24 -4.51
N LEU A 89 -0.41 36.48 -3.44
CA LEU A 89 0.11 35.39 -2.59
C LEU A 89 -0.99 34.70 -1.77
N ALA A 90 -1.98 35.46 -1.28
CA ALA A 90 -3.13 34.88 -0.60
C ALA A 90 -3.96 34.00 -1.56
N GLY A 91 -4.21 34.48 -2.78
CA GLY A 91 -4.88 33.70 -3.82
C GLY A 91 -4.10 32.44 -4.21
N ALA A 92 -2.79 32.55 -4.42
CA ALA A 92 -1.92 31.43 -4.76
C ALA A 92 -1.84 30.39 -3.62
N GLY A 93 -1.74 30.83 -2.37
CA GLY A 93 -1.76 29.95 -1.19
C GLY A 93 -3.10 29.22 -1.04
N ALA A 94 -4.22 29.92 -1.19
CA ALA A 94 -5.55 29.31 -1.16
C ALA A 94 -5.74 28.28 -2.29
N ALA A 95 -5.34 28.62 -3.51
CA ALA A 95 -5.40 27.73 -4.66
C ALA A 95 -4.52 26.49 -4.47
N ALA A 96 -3.29 26.65 -3.97
CA ALA A 96 -2.38 25.56 -3.64
C ALA A 96 -2.95 24.64 -2.56
N GLY A 97 -3.53 25.21 -1.50
CA GLY A 97 -4.19 24.46 -0.44
C GLY A 97 -5.38 23.64 -0.96
N VAL A 98 -6.26 24.24 -1.77
CA VAL A 98 -7.40 23.53 -2.37
C VAL A 98 -6.96 22.45 -3.36
N ALA A 99 -5.95 22.74 -4.20
CA ALA A 99 -5.40 21.77 -5.14
C ALA A 99 -4.76 20.57 -4.41
N ALA A 100 -3.93 20.82 -3.38
CA ALA A 100 -3.34 19.79 -2.54
C ALA A 100 -4.43 18.98 -1.82
N TYR A 101 -5.47 19.65 -1.30
CA TYR A 101 -6.61 18.99 -0.67
C TYR A 101 -7.32 18.03 -1.66
N ARG A 102 -7.58 18.45 -2.90
CA ARG A 102 -8.25 17.57 -3.89
C ARG A 102 -7.36 16.51 -4.52
N ALA A 103 -6.05 16.75 -4.60
CA ALA A 103 -5.08 15.82 -5.21
C ALA A 103 -4.66 14.69 -4.25
N THR A 104 -4.61 14.98 -2.94
CA THR A 104 -4.21 14.00 -1.92
C THR A 104 -4.96 12.66 -1.95
N PRO A 105 -6.31 12.58 -2.09
CA PRO A 105 -6.99 11.30 -2.02
C PRO A 105 -6.68 10.44 -3.26
N LYS A 106 -6.54 11.07 -4.43
CA LYS A 106 -6.16 10.40 -5.68
C LYS A 106 -4.72 9.88 -5.61
N TYR A 107 -3.80 10.68 -5.06
CA TYR A 107 -2.40 10.28 -4.88
C TYR A 107 -2.26 9.11 -3.91
N LEU A 108 -2.95 9.16 -2.76
CA LEU A 108 -2.93 8.07 -1.78
C LEU A 108 -3.61 6.81 -2.32
N ALA A 109 -4.73 6.95 -3.03
CA ALA A 109 -5.38 5.82 -3.68
C ALA A 109 -4.48 5.18 -4.75
N GLY A 110 -3.78 5.97 -5.56
CA GLY A 110 -2.81 5.48 -6.54
C GLY A 110 -1.66 4.72 -5.86
N ARG A 111 -1.09 5.29 -4.80
CA ARG A 111 0.00 4.64 -4.05
C ARG A 111 -0.45 3.36 -3.33
N ALA A 112 -1.68 3.34 -2.82
CA ALA A 112 -2.28 2.15 -2.21
C ALA A 112 -2.49 1.03 -3.24
N ARG A 113 -2.92 1.36 -4.47
CA ARG A 113 -3.04 0.40 -5.59
C ARG A 113 -1.71 -0.21 -5.99
N LEU A 114 -0.64 0.60 -6.04
CA LEU A 114 0.71 0.10 -6.35
C LEU A 114 1.22 -0.83 -5.24
N ARG A 115 1.07 -0.44 -3.97
CA ARG A 115 1.46 -1.30 -2.84
C ARG A 115 0.69 -2.61 -2.82
N SER A 116 -0.63 -2.56 -3.01
CA SER A 116 -1.43 -3.79 -3.05
C SER A 116 -1.08 -4.68 -4.24
N GLY A 117 -0.68 -4.10 -5.38
CA GLY A 117 -0.11 -4.86 -6.51
C GLY A 117 1.16 -5.61 -6.12
N LEU A 118 2.13 -4.93 -5.52
CA LEU A 118 3.39 -5.54 -5.07
C LEU A 118 3.19 -6.60 -3.98
N GLU A 119 2.30 -6.35 -3.01
CA GLU A 119 1.95 -7.31 -1.96
C GLU A 119 1.31 -8.58 -2.55
N ARG A 120 0.45 -8.43 -3.57
CA ARG A 120 -0.15 -9.57 -4.29
C ARG A 120 0.91 -10.36 -5.05
N GLU A 121 1.82 -9.69 -5.78
CA GLU A 121 2.90 -10.37 -6.49
C GLU A 121 3.83 -11.12 -5.54
N ALA A 122 4.14 -10.54 -4.38
CA ALA A 122 4.89 -11.21 -3.33
C ALA A 122 4.15 -12.46 -2.81
N ALA A 123 2.86 -12.33 -2.48
CA ALA A 123 2.04 -13.46 -2.03
C ALA A 123 1.97 -14.58 -3.07
N HIS A 124 1.82 -14.26 -4.36
CA HIS A 124 1.83 -15.24 -5.44
C HIS A 124 3.18 -15.96 -5.58
N ARG A 125 4.30 -15.23 -5.46
CA ARG A 125 5.64 -15.85 -5.50
C ARG A 125 5.83 -16.84 -4.35
N THR A 126 5.52 -16.42 -3.12
CA THR A 126 5.57 -17.31 -1.95
C THR A 126 4.62 -18.50 -2.09
N ALA A 127 3.43 -18.32 -2.66
CA ALA A 127 2.51 -19.41 -2.94
C ALA A 127 3.06 -20.41 -3.96
N ARG A 128 3.75 -19.95 -5.02
CA ARG A 128 4.42 -20.83 -6.01
C ARG A 128 5.52 -21.65 -5.37
N GLU A 129 6.38 -21.02 -4.57
CA GLU A 129 7.46 -21.71 -3.85
C GLU A 129 6.90 -22.80 -2.92
N ARG A 130 5.81 -22.49 -2.20
CA ARG A 130 5.13 -23.48 -1.35
C ARG A 130 4.48 -24.60 -2.15
N HIS A 131 3.82 -24.28 -3.27
CA HIS A 131 3.23 -25.28 -4.15
C HIS A 131 4.30 -26.25 -4.65
N ASP A 132 5.44 -25.75 -5.14
CA ASP A 132 6.53 -26.59 -5.65
C ASP A 132 7.09 -27.51 -4.56
N ALA A 133 7.24 -27.00 -3.33
CA ALA A 133 7.66 -27.81 -2.18
C ALA A 133 6.65 -28.90 -1.81
N LEU A 134 5.35 -28.58 -1.79
CA LEU A 134 4.28 -29.54 -1.49
C LEU A 134 4.20 -30.63 -2.56
N VAL A 135 4.28 -30.26 -3.84
CA VAL A 135 4.25 -31.20 -4.95
C VAL A 135 5.52 -32.06 -4.95
N ALA A 136 6.69 -31.49 -4.66
CA ALA A 136 7.92 -32.28 -4.53
C ALA A 136 7.81 -33.32 -3.41
N ARG A 137 7.26 -32.95 -2.25
CA ARG A 137 7.01 -33.88 -1.13
C ARG A 137 6.02 -34.98 -1.51
N TRP A 138 4.89 -34.63 -2.13
CA TRP A 138 3.91 -35.62 -2.59
C TRP A 138 4.50 -36.57 -3.64
N ARG A 139 5.28 -36.06 -4.60
CA ARG A 139 5.97 -36.87 -5.61
C ARG A 139 6.91 -37.91 -4.98
N GLN A 140 7.53 -37.61 -3.84
CA GLN A 140 8.36 -38.60 -3.13
C GLN A 140 7.53 -39.81 -2.69
N TYR A 141 6.34 -39.59 -2.15
CA TYR A 141 5.46 -40.68 -1.72
C TYR A 141 4.92 -41.51 -2.90
N GLU A 142 4.65 -40.89 -4.05
CA GLU A 142 4.10 -41.58 -5.22
C GLU A 142 5.17 -42.30 -6.06
N LEU A 143 6.36 -41.71 -6.22
CA LEU A 143 7.40 -42.23 -7.11
C LEU A 143 8.40 -43.16 -6.43
N ASP A 144 8.52 -43.13 -5.10
CA ASP A 144 9.39 -44.04 -4.36
C ASP A 144 8.70 -45.38 -4.09
N PRO A 145 9.24 -46.51 -4.59
CA PRO A 145 8.66 -47.83 -4.34
C PRO A 145 8.57 -48.17 -2.85
N ALA A 146 9.53 -47.75 -2.02
CA ALA A 146 9.51 -48.03 -0.59
C ALA A 146 8.35 -47.29 0.09
N SER A 147 8.21 -45.99 -0.17
CA SER A 147 7.09 -45.18 0.34
C SER A 147 5.71 -45.71 -0.09
N SER A 148 5.59 -46.24 -1.31
CA SER A 148 4.32 -46.83 -1.80
C SER A 148 3.92 -48.12 -1.06
N ILE A 149 4.91 -48.88 -0.57
CA ILE A 149 4.70 -50.10 0.23
C ILE A 149 4.35 -49.73 1.68
N ASP A 150 5.06 -48.76 2.25
CA ASP A 150 4.88 -48.35 3.65
C ASP A 150 3.59 -47.56 3.87
N TYR A 151 3.16 -46.76 2.88
CA TYR A 151 2.02 -45.84 2.98
C TYR A 151 1.00 -45.96 1.83
N PRO A 152 0.40 -47.14 1.59
CA PRO A 152 -0.51 -47.36 0.45
C PRO A 152 -1.76 -46.47 0.50
N ALA A 153 -2.17 -46.01 1.69
CA ALA A 153 -3.32 -45.12 1.88
C ALA A 153 -3.14 -43.76 1.18
N LEU A 154 -1.89 -43.29 0.98
CA LEU A 154 -1.58 -42.02 0.29
C LEU A 154 -1.72 -42.11 -1.23
N THR A 155 -1.70 -43.32 -1.80
CA THR A 155 -1.79 -43.55 -3.25
C THR A 155 -3.21 -43.97 -3.67
N ASP A 156 -3.99 -44.59 -2.77
CA ASP A 156 -5.35 -45.04 -3.08
C ASP A 156 -6.39 -43.90 -2.97
N VAL A 157 -6.95 -43.51 -4.12
CA VAL A 157 -7.97 -42.45 -4.25
C VAL A 157 -9.31 -42.82 -3.62
N ARG A 158 -9.53 -44.08 -3.23
CA ARG A 158 -10.73 -44.52 -2.50
C ARG A 158 -10.79 -43.94 -1.09
N PHE A 159 -9.65 -43.56 -0.51
CA PHE A 159 -9.62 -42.85 0.76
C PHE A 159 -10.07 -41.40 0.57
N PRO A 160 -11.01 -40.90 1.39
CA PRO A 160 -11.56 -39.56 1.22
C PRO A 160 -10.48 -38.47 1.34
N GLU A 161 -9.48 -38.65 2.20
CA GLU A 161 -8.35 -37.73 2.42
C GLU A 161 -7.46 -37.64 1.17
N THR A 162 -7.13 -38.79 0.57
CA THR A 162 -6.34 -38.85 -0.66
C THR A 162 -7.10 -38.26 -1.84
N SER A 163 -8.40 -38.53 -1.95
CA SER A 163 -9.25 -37.90 -2.95
C SER A 163 -9.29 -36.36 -2.80
N ALA A 164 -9.32 -35.86 -1.57
CA ALA A 164 -9.30 -34.44 -1.26
C ALA A 164 -7.94 -33.81 -1.59
N LEU A 165 -6.84 -34.52 -1.34
CA LEU A 165 -5.50 -34.14 -1.75
C LEU A 165 -5.40 -33.98 -3.27
N ILE A 166 -5.79 -35.00 -4.04
CA ILE A 166 -5.74 -34.96 -5.52
C ILE A 166 -6.62 -33.83 -6.08
N LYS A 167 -7.80 -33.60 -5.49
CA LYS A 167 -8.66 -32.47 -5.86
C LYS A 167 -7.99 -31.12 -5.57
N ALA A 168 -7.38 -30.96 -4.40
CA ALA A 168 -6.67 -29.73 -4.04
C ALA A 168 -5.46 -29.48 -4.94
N LEU A 169 -4.72 -30.54 -5.32
CA LEU A 169 -3.57 -30.46 -6.21
C LEU A 169 -4.00 -29.99 -7.60
N ARG A 170 -5.08 -30.57 -8.14
CA ARG A 170 -5.69 -30.14 -9.40
C ARG A 170 -6.18 -28.69 -9.33
N ALA A 171 -6.87 -28.30 -8.26
CA ALA A 171 -7.39 -26.94 -8.12
C ALA A 171 -6.27 -25.89 -8.08
N ALA A 172 -5.20 -26.16 -7.33
CA ALA A 172 -4.05 -25.26 -7.27
C ALA A 172 -3.29 -25.19 -8.62
N GLU A 173 -3.18 -26.31 -9.33
CA GLU A 173 -2.53 -26.37 -10.65
C GLU A 173 -3.35 -25.66 -11.75
N GLN A 174 -4.68 -25.76 -11.69
CA GLN A 174 -5.58 -25.02 -12.57
C GLN A 174 -5.38 -23.52 -12.40
N LEU A 175 -5.44 -23.02 -11.17
CA LEU A 175 -5.23 -21.60 -10.85
C LEU A 175 -3.82 -21.10 -11.19
N ARG A 176 -2.82 -21.99 -11.27
CA ARG A 176 -1.46 -21.66 -11.69
C ARG A 176 -1.37 -21.42 -13.20
N THR A 177 -2.07 -22.24 -13.99
CA THR A 177 -1.97 -22.28 -15.46
C THR A 177 -2.96 -21.35 -16.12
N ASP A 178 -4.20 -21.38 -15.65
CA ASP A 178 -5.28 -20.52 -16.08
C ASP A 178 -5.88 -19.88 -14.83
N PRO A 179 -5.34 -18.73 -14.40
CA PRO A 179 -5.93 -18.03 -13.28
C PRO A 179 -7.40 -17.69 -13.57
N GLY A 180 -7.79 -17.56 -14.85
CA GLY A 180 -9.11 -17.12 -15.33
C GLY A 180 -9.16 -15.62 -15.61
N GLU A 181 -10.33 -15.11 -15.98
CA GLU A 181 -10.55 -13.65 -16.10
C GLU A 181 -10.81 -13.01 -14.72
N PRO A 182 -10.25 -11.82 -14.44
CA PRO A 182 -10.49 -11.13 -13.19
C PRO A 182 -11.98 -10.78 -13.04
N ASP A 183 -12.66 -11.47 -12.12
CA ASP A 183 -14.04 -11.12 -11.75
C ASP A 183 -14.06 -9.74 -11.07
N ILE A 184 -14.48 -8.73 -11.83
CA ILE A 184 -14.54 -7.32 -11.38
C ILE A 184 -15.59 -7.14 -10.25
N GLY A 185 -16.49 -8.11 -10.04
CA GLY A 185 -17.56 -8.06 -9.04
C GLY A 185 -17.21 -8.62 -7.65
N ARG A 186 -16.12 -9.38 -7.50
CA ARG A 186 -15.79 -10.06 -6.24
C ARG A 186 -14.67 -9.35 -5.46
N PRO A 187 -14.92 -8.87 -4.22
CA PRO A 187 -13.86 -8.35 -3.37
C PRO A 187 -12.88 -9.48 -3.04
N GLY A 188 -11.60 -9.31 -3.39
CA GLY A 188 -10.55 -10.33 -3.27
C GLY A 188 -10.02 -10.79 -4.63
N GLY A 189 -10.91 -10.92 -5.62
CA GLY A 189 -10.60 -11.32 -6.99
C GLY A 189 -9.88 -12.67 -7.13
N LEU A 190 -9.71 -13.09 -8.37
CA LEU A 190 -8.96 -14.28 -8.82
C LEU A 190 -7.53 -14.42 -8.25
N GLN A 191 -6.99 -13.30 -7.80
CA GLN A 191 -5.61 -13.15 -7.31
C GLN A 191 -5.45 -13.62 -5.85
N GLN A 192 -6.54 -13.81 -5.09
CA GLN A 192 -6.45 -14.48 -3.77
C GLN A 192 -6.74 -15.98 -3.86
N ASP A 193 -7.35 -16.43 -4.96
CA ASP A 193 -7.74 -17.82 -5.14
C ASP A 193 -6.54 -18.78 -5.19
N TYR A 194 -5.43 -18.38 -5.82
CA TYR A 194 -4.24 -19.24 -5.90
C TYR A 194 -3.52 -19.41 -4.54
N PRO A 195 -3.14 -18.35 -3.80
CA PRO A 195 -2.58 -18.52 -2.44
C PRO A 195 -3.47 -19.31 -1.48
N ASP A 196 -4.80 -19.12 -1.56
CA ASP A 196 -5.76 -19.87 -0.75
C ASP A 196 -5.83 -21.34 -1.16
N ALA A 197 -5.83 -21.64 -2.45
CA ALA A 197 -5.79 -23.00 -2.97
C ALA A 197 -4.49 -23.74 -2.57
N VAL A 198 -3.34 -23.06 -2.56
CA VAL A 198 -2.07 -23.63 -2.07
C VAL A 198 -2.14 -23.90 -0.56
N THR A 199 -2.80 -23.02 0.21
CA THR A 199 -3.02 -23.24 1.65
C THR A 199 -3.95 -24.45 1.88
N HIS A 200 -5.00 -24.60 1.08
CA HIS A 200 -5.89 -25.76 1.12
C HIS A 200 -5.16 -27.05 0.71
N LEU A 201 -4.28 -27.01 -0.29
CA LEU A 201 -3.41 -28.12 -0.68
C LEU A 201 -2.48 -28.55 0.47
N ALA A 202 -1.88 -27.60 1.18
CA ALA A 202 -1.04 -27.91 2.34
C ALA A 202 -1.85 -28.63 3.43
N ALA A 203 -3.07 -28.15 3.70
CA ALA A 203 -3.96 -28.74 4.70
C ALA A 203 -4.42 -30.15 4.31
N SER A 204 -4.75 -30.38 3.03
CA SER A 204 -5.17 -31.70 2.55
C SER A 204 -4.02 -32.71 2.55
N LEU A 205 -2.79 -32.28 2.20
CA LEU A 205 -1.60 -33.13 2.29
C LEU A 205 -1.33 -33.53 3.74
N ALA A 206 -1.36 -32.57 4.67
CA ALA A 206 -1.17 -32.85 6.10
C ALA A 206 -2.28 -33.72 6.70
N ALA A 207 -3.51 -33.69 6.15
CA ALA A 207 -4.58 -34.59 6.54
C ALA A 207 -4.35 -36.02 6.02
N ALA A 208 -3.96 -36.16 4.75
CA ALA A 208 -3.65 -37.46 4.15
C ALA A 208 -2.44 -38.14 4.83
N GLU A 209 -1.39 -37.38 5.16
CA GLU A 209 -0.23 -37.88 5.88
C GLU A 209 -0.59 -38.40 7.28
N ARG A 210 -1.44 -37.66 8.01
CA ARG A 210 -1.93 -38.11 9.32
C ARG A 210 -2.80 -39.36 9.22
N ALA A 211 -3.64 -39.46 8.21
CA ALA A 211 -4.47 -40.65 7.97
C ALA A 211 -3.61 -41.86 7.61
N ALA A 212 -2.50 -41.66 6.91
CA ALA A 212 -1.52 -42.70 6.58
C ALA A 212 -0.56 -43.03 7.74
N GLY A 213 -0.66 -42.35 8.89
CA GLY A 213 0.19 -42.59 10.06
C GLY A 213 1.60 -42.02 9.94
N ILE A 214 1.86 -41.13 8.97
CA ILE A 214 3.13 -40.42 8.88
C ILE A 214 3.17 -39.35 9.99
N PRO A 215 4.15 -39.39 10.90
CA PRO A 215 4.31 -38.31 11.87
C PRO A 215 4.53 -37.00 11.12
N ALA A 216 3.84 -35.94 11.54
CA ALA A 216 4.04 -34.61 10.98
C ALA A 216 5.52 -34.26 11.13
N ALA A 217 6.27 -34.31 10.03
CA ALA A 217 7.67 -33.95 10.02
C ALA A 217 7.75 -32.53 10.59
N GLY A 218 8.35 -32.42 11.77
CA GLY A 218 8.48 -31.16 12.47
C GLY A 218 9.07 -30.12 11.54
N THR A 219 8.55 -28.91 11.65
CA THR A 219 9.18 -27.66 11.22
C THR A 219 10.70 -27.76 11.35
N GLN A 220 11.39 -28.06 10.25
CA GLN A 220 12.85 -28.13 10.25
C GLN A 220 13.35 -26.68 10.29
N ALA A 221 13.69 -26.22 11.49
CA ALA A 221 14.37 -24.95 11.71
C ALA A 221 15.72 -24.99 10.98
N PRO A 222 16.10 -23.91 10.26
CA PRO A 222 17.42 -23.84 9.65
C PRO A 222 18.48 -23.73 10.76
N GLY A 223 19.43 -24.67 10.75
CA GLY A 223 20.69 -24.58 11.49
C GLY A 223 21.75 -23.84 10.69
#